data_AF-A0A3D0XEW0-F1
#
_entry.id   AF-A0A3D0XEW0-F1
#
_cell.length_a   1.000
_cell.length_b   1.000
_cell.length_c   1.000
_cell.angle_alpha   90.00
_cell.angle_beta   90.00
_cell.angle_gamma   90.00
#
_symmetry.space_group_name_H-M   'P 1'
#
loop_
_entity.id
_entity.type
_entity.pdbx_description
1 polymer ?
#
loop_
_entity_poly.entity_id
_entity_poly.type
_entity_poly.pdbx_seq_one_letter_code
_entity_poly.pdbx_strand_id
1 'polypeptide(L)'
;MDSEVTTPKDNGIRWWPAVVVLIMTSLALGVAWFGIDQPRQSKNIATAAIFLCSGVLWVLWWLVFSRIPLGLRLGIFAVVAGVLGVAVSQLTIVGVSGDLVPVLGWKHASRDIEGEDPEPDVDIELGPSVMATDASWAVESMSFEQFLGPERNTQIPITAMGMGFLDTPPEVFWKIPMGKGWSGFVVQGGRALTQEQQGKEETLSCYALGTGELLWRHRYPSAYESVIAGDGPRATPTISGERVLSMGSHGMLSCVDLAT
;
A
#
# COMPACT_ATOMS: atom_id res chain seq x y z
N MET A 1 10.53 -65.67 -45.33
CA MET A 1 11.02 -65.76 -43.94
C MET A 1 11.17 -64.31 -43.54
N ASP A 2 10.04 -63.67 -43.28
CA ASP A 2 9.93 -62.22 -43.24
C ASP A 2 9.76 -61.86 -41.76
N SER A 3 10.87 -61.47 -41.14
CA SER A 3 10.89 -60.98 -39.78
C SER A 3 10.24 -59.60 -39.77
N GLU A 4 9.00 -59.54 -39.30
CA GLU A 4 8.25 -58.31 -39.05
C GLU A 4 8.94 -57.55 -37.91
N VAL A 5 9.73 -56.53 -38.26
CA VAL A 5 10.37 -55.62 -37.30
C VAL A 5 9.28 -54.74 -36.70
N THR A 6 8.76 -55.14 -35.55
CA THR A 6 7.86 -54.32 -34.74
C THR A 6 8.69 -53.20 -34.10
N THR A 7 8.57 -52.00 -34.65
CA THR A 7 9.13 -50.79 -34.02
C THR A 7 8.40 -50.52 -32.70
N PRO A 8 9.12 -50.26 -31.59
CA PRO A 8 8.49 -50.02 -30.30
C PRO A 8 7.65 -48.74 -30.37
N LYS A 9 6.39 -48.84 -29.95
CA LYS A 9 5.47 -47.71 -29.85
C LYS A 9 6.05 -46.73 -28.83
N ASP A 10 6.49 -45.57 -29.30
CA ASP A 10 7.07 -44.54 -28.44
C ASP A 10 6.00 -43.99 -27.48
N ASN A 11 6.02 -44.53 -26.26
CA ASN A 11 5.13 -44.17 -25.15
C ASN A 11 5.70 -43.02 -24.29
N GLY A 12 6.61 -42.23 -24.85
CA GLY A 12 7.21 -41.09 -24.17
C GLY A 12 6.23 -39.96 -23.83
N ILE A 13 6.54 -39.23 -22.76
CA ILE A 13 5.82 -38.01 -22.36
C ILE A 13 5.91 -36.99 -23.51
N ARG A 14 4.77 -36.42 -23.90
CA ARG A 14 4.73 -35.44 -24.99
C ARG A 14 5.13 -34.05 -24.47
N TRP A 15 6.42 -33.76 -24.45
CA TRP A 15 6.98 -32.53 -23.88
C TRP A 15 6.80 -31.27 -24.73
N TRP A 16 6.69 -31.39 -26.06
CA TRP A 16 6.67 -30.20 -26.93
C TRP A 16 5.60 -29.14 -26.58
N PRO A 17 4.36 -29.45 -26.12
CA PRO A 17 3.42 -28.40 -25.75
C PRO A 17 3.85 -27.66 -24.48
N ALA A 18 4.47 -28.34 -23.52
CA ALA A 18 5.06 -27.69 -22.35
C ALA A 18 6.20 -26.73 -22.74
N VAL A 19 7.04 -27.14 -23.70
CA VAL A 19 8.09 -26.26 -24.25
C VAL A 19 7.48 -25.03 -24.93
N VAL A 20 6.40 -25.19 -25.69
CA VAL A 20 5.68 -24.06 -26.31
C VAL A 20 5.09 -23.13 -25.25
N VAL A 21 4.45 -23.66 -24.21
CA VAL A 21 3.91 -22.84 -23.10
C VAL A 21 5.03 -22.05 -22.42
N LEU A 22 6.19 -22.67 -22.17
CA LEU A 22 7.35 -22.02 -21.58
C LEU A 22 7.88 -20.86 -22.45
N ILE A 23 8.05 -21.11 -23.75
CA ILE A 23 8.52 -20.09 -24.71
C ILE A 23 7.53 -18.93 -24.78
N MET A 24 6.23 -19.21 -24.92
CA MET A 24 5.18 -18.18 -25.00
C MET A 24 5.09 -17.36 -23.72
N THR A 25 5.22 -18.00 -22.56
CA THR A 25 5.26 -17.30 -21.25
C THR A 25 6.46 -16.38 -21.17
N SER A 26 7.65 -16.86 -21.57
CA SER A 26 8.89 -16.07 -21.54
C SER A 26 8.82 -14.88 -22.50
N LEU A 27 8.29 -15.07 -23.70
CA LEU A 27 8.07 -14.00 -24.67
C LEU A 27 7.07 -12.97 -24.14
N ALA A 28 5.95 -13.41 -23.56
CA ALA A 28 4.95 -12.52 -23.00
C ALA A 28 5.51 -11.68 -21.83
N LEU A 29 6.33 -12.28 -20.95
CA LEU A 29 7.03 -11.56 -19.90
C LEU A 29 8.01 -10.53 -20.47
N GLY A 30 8.77 -10.92 -21.50
CA GLY A 30 9.67 -10.00 -22.20
C GLY A 30 8.92 -8.78 -22.75
N VAL A 31 7.79 -9.00 -23.43
CA VAL A 31 6.94 -7.91 -23.93
C VAL A 31 6.40 -7.03 -22.80
N ALA A 32 5.92 -7.64 -21.71
CA ALA A 32 5.37 -6.90 -20.58
C ALA A 32 6.42 -6.01 -19.88
N TRP A 33 7.67 -6.46 -19.79
CA TRP A 33 8.71 -5.76 -19.04
C TRP A 33 9.54 -4.78 -19.88
N PHE A 34 9.79 -5.11 -21.14
CA PHE A 34 10.56 -4.31 -22.08
C PHE A 34 9.70 -3.44 -23.01
N GLY A 35 8.37 -3.49 -22.89
CA GLY A 35 7.47 -2.53 -23.52
C GLY A 35 7.80 -1.10 -23.09
N ILE A 36 7.94 -0.19 -24.05
CA ILE A 36 8.30 1.21 -23.83
C ILE A 36 7.16 1.91 -23.06
N ASP A 37 7.53 2.70 -22.05
CA ASP A 37 6.68 3.64 -21.28
C ASP A 37 5.47 3.05 -20.52
N GLN A 38 5.62 1.87 -19.92
CA GLN A 38 4.59 1.31 -19.03
C GLN A 38 4.87 1.58 -17.55
N PRO A 39 3.89 2.10 -16.78
CA PRO A 39 3.97 2.17 -15.32
C PRO A 39 4.24 0.79 -14.69
N ARG A 40 4.95 0.77 -13.56
CA ARG A 40 5.32 -0.48 -12.88
C ARG A 40 4.12 -1.32 -12.46
N GLN A 41 3.03 -0.66 -12.07
CA GLN A 41 1.74 -1.28 -11.77
C GLN A 41 1.21 -2.12 -12.95
N SER A 42 1.22 -1.57 -14.17
CA SER A 42 0.78 -2.28 -15.38
C SER A 42 1.63 -3.53 -15.65
N LYS A 43 2.94 -3.44 -15.43
CA LYS A 43 3.87 -4.58 -15.57
C LYS A 43 3.54 -5.70 -14.59
N ASN A 44 3.22 -5.37 -13.35
CA ASN A 44 2.86 -6.35 -12.33
C ASN A 44 1.50 -7.01 -12.61
N ILE A 45 0.49 -6.25 -13.03
CA ILE A 45 -0.81 -6.80 -13.45
C ILE A 45 -0.63 -7.76 -14.64
N ALA A 46 0.11 -7.33 -15.66
CA ALA A 46 0.39 -8.16 -16.84
C ALA A 46 1.15 -9.44 -16.44
N THR A 47 2.14 -9.33 -15.57
CA THR A 47 2.89 -10.49 -15.05
C THR A 47 1.97 -11.49 -14.35
N ALA A 48 1.08 -11.03 -13.47
CA ALA A 48 0.11 -11.88 -12.80
C ALA A 48 -0.83 -12.59 -13.80
N ALA A 49 -1.36 -11.85 -14.78
CA ALA A 49 -2.22 -12.42 -15.82
C ALA A 49 -1.49 -13.46 -16.69
N ILE A 50 -0.23 -13.20 -17.05
CA ILE A 50 0.61 -14.13 -17.81
C ILE A 50 0.83 -15.42 -17.04
N PHE A 51 1.16 -15.35 -15.75
CA PHE A 51 1.33 -16.54 -14.93
C PHE A 51 0.03 -17.32 -14.72
N LEU A 52 -1.11 -16.63 -14.57
CA LEU A 52 -2.42 -17.29 -14.47
C LEU A 52 -2.76 -18.06 -15.75
N CYS A 53 -2.66 -17.40 -16.91
CA CYS A 53 -2.89 -18.03 -18.22
C CYS A 53 -1.92 -19.17 -18.48
N SER A 54 -0.63 -18.99 -18.17
CA SER A 54 0.39 -20.03 -18.30
C SER A 54 0.05 -21.24 -17.42
N GLY A 55 -0.34 -21.02 -16.16
CA GLY A 55 -0.77 -22.08 -15.24
C GLY A 55 -1.93 -22.91 -15.79
N VAL A 56 -2.95 -22.28 -16.38
CA VAL A 56 -4.05 -22.99 -17.05
C VAL A 56 -3.55 -23.84 -18.21
N LEU A 57 -2.64 -23.31 -19.03
CA LEU A 57 -2.05 -24.06 -20.15
C LEU A 57 -1.17 -25.24 -19.67
N TRP A 58 -0.46 -25.08 -18.55
CA TRP A 58 0.30 -26.15 -17.90
C TRP A 58 -0.62 -27.28 -17.41
N VAL A 59 -1.73 -26.94 -16.76
CA VAL A 59 -2.74 -27.91 -16.32
C VAL A 59 -3.38 -28.61 -17.53
N LEU A 60 -3.70 -27.87 -18.60
CA LEU A 60 -4.24 -28.42 -19.83
C LEU A 60 -3.25 -29.40 -20.49
N TRP A 61 -1.97 -29.03 -20.58
CA TRP A 61 -0.93 -29.92 -21.07
C TRP A 61 -0.84 -31.20 -20.24
N TRP A 62 -0.79 -31.07 -18.91
CA TRP A 62 -0.68 -32.19 -18.00
C TRP A 62 -1.86 -33.16 -18.14
N LEU A 63 -3.10 -32.64 -18.10
CA LEU A 63 -4.32 -33.45 -18.08
C LEU A 63 -4.65 -34.04 -19.45
N VAL A 64 -4.42 -33.31 -20.55
CA VAL A 64 -4.85 -33.70 -21.89
C VAL A 64 -3.69 -34.21 -22.74
N PHE A 65 -2.61 -33.45 -22.85
CA PHE A 65 -1.60 -33.65 -23.89
C PHE A 65 -0.38 -34.47 -23.47
N SER A 66 -0.16 -34.73 -22.18
CA SER A 66 1.07 -35.34 -21.63
C SER A 66 1.33 -36.80 -22.05
N ARG A 67 0.32 -37.54 -22.53
CA ARG A 67 0.34 -38.99 -22.86
C ARG A 67 0.55 -39.95 -21.68
N ILE A 68 0.62 -39.45 -20.45
CA ILE A 68 0.69 -40.24 -19.21
C ILE A 68 -0.62 -41.04 -18.98
N PRO A 69 -0.65 -42.18 -18.28
CA PRO A 69 -1.90 -42.84 -17.92
C PRO A 69 -2.85 -41.93 -17.11
N LEU A 70 -4.16 -41.95 -17.43
CA LEU A 70 -5.15 -41.03 -16.85
C LEU A 70 -5.19 -41.06 -15.32
N GLY A 71 -5.12 -42.26 -14.72
CA GLY A 71 -5.11 -42.40 -13.26
C GLY A 71 -3.93 -41.69 -12.59
N LEU A 72 -2.75 -41.74 -13.21
CA LEU A 72 -1.56 -41.06 -12.71
C LEU A 72 -1.67 -39.54 -12.88
N ARG A 73 -2.22 -39.06 -14.00
CA ARG A 73 -2.45 -37.62 -14.23
C ARG A 73 -3.38 -37.03 -13.18
N LEU A 74 -4.52 -37.68 -12.96
CA LEU A 74 -5.54 -37.23 -12.00
C LEU A 74 -5.03 -37.35 -10.58
N GLY A 75 -4.33 -38.43 -10.24
CA GLY A 75 -3.74 -38.62 -8.91
C GLY A 75 -2.73 -37.53 -8.57
N ILE A 76 -1.76 -37.28 -9.46
CA ILE A 76 -0.75 -36.22 -9.25
C ILE A 76 -1.41 -34.84 -9.21
N PHE A 77 -2.32 -34.54 -10.14
CA PHE A 77 -3.04 -33.26 -10.14
C PHE A 77 -3.81 -33.04 -8.83
N ALA A 78 -4.52 -34.06 -8.35
CA ALA A 78 -5.28 -33.98 -7.09
C ALA A 78 -4.36 -33.76 -5.88
N VAL A 79 -3.22 -34.46 -5.81
CA VAL A 79 -2.23 -34.26 -4.73
C VAL A 79 -1.65 -32.85 -4.78
N VAL A 80 -1.20 -32.39 -5.94
CA VAL A 80 -0.62 -31.04 -6.10
C VAL A 80 -1.66 -29.96 -5.80
N ALA A 81 -2.87 -30.08 -6.33
CA ALA A 81 -3.96 -29.14 -6.07
C ALA A 81 -4.37 -29.14 -4.59
N GLY A 82 -4.39 -30.32 -3.95
CA GLY A 82 -4.67 -30.44 -2.51
C GLY A 82 -3.60 -29.76 -1.65
N VAL A 83 -2.32 -30.02 -1.92
CA VAL A 83 -1.20 -29.38 -1.19
C VAL A 83 -1.19 -27.87 -1.39
N LEU A 84 -1.35 -27.39 -2.63
CA LEU A 84 -1.46 -25.96 -2.93
C LEU A 84 -2.68 -25.33 -2.27
N GLY A 85 -3.83 -26.02 -2.30
CA GLY A 85 -5.05 -25.55 -1.64
C GLY A 85 -4.88 -25.41 -0.14
N VAL A 86 -4.25 -26.38 0.52
CA VAL A 86 -3.91 -26.29 1.94
C VAL A 86 -2.94 -25.13 2.18
N ALA A 87 -1.85 -25.03 1.42
CA ALA A 87 -0.88 -23.94 1.59
C ALA A 87 -1.52 -22.55 1.41
N VAL A 88 -2.30 -22.34 0.35
CA VAL A 88 -3.01 -21.08 0.09
C VAL A 88 -4.04 -20.79 1.18
N SER A 89 -4.71 -21.81 1.73
CA SER A 89 -5.66 -21.61 2.83
C SER A 89 -5.04 -21.10 4.14
N GLN A 90 -3.72 -21.27 4.30
CA GLN A 90 -2.97 -20.74 5.44
C GLN A 90 -2.50 -19.29 5.23
N LEU A 91 -2.55 -18.80 3.99
CA LEU A 91 -2.11 -17.46 3.62
C LEU A 91 -3.31 -16.51 3.54
N THR A 92 -3.10 -15.26 3.92
CA THR A 92 -4.05 -14.16 3.74
C THR A 92 -3.35 -12.98 3.10
N ILE A 93 -4.07 -12.20 2.30
CA ILE A 93 -3.55 -10.93 1.78
C ILE A 93 -3.69 -9.91 2.90
N VAL A 94 -2.56 -9.44 3.43
CA VAL A 94 -2.54 -8.44 4.52
C VAL A 94 -2.46 -7.02 3.99
N GLY A 95 -1.98 -6.85 2.76
CA GLY A 95 -1.86 -5.55 2.13
C GLY A 95 -1.50 -5.68 0.67
N VAL A 96 -1.43 -4.55 -0.02
CA VAL A 96 -0.95 -4.45 -1.40
C VAL A 96 0.03 -3.28 -1.46
N SER A 97 1.21 -3.53 -2.04
CA SER A 97 2.20 -2.47 -2.26
C SER A 97 1.69 -1.39 -3.22
N GLY A 98 2.31 -0.21 -3.22
CA GLY A 98 2.02 0.86 -4.20
C GLY A 98 2.20 0.44 -5.67
N ASP A 99 2.91 -0.66 -5.93
CA ASP A 99 3.09 -1.26 -7.25
C ASP A 99 2.11 -2.42 -7.54
N LEU A 100 1.05 -2.60 -6.74
CA LEU A 100 0.04 -3.66 -6.87
C LEU A 100 0.54 -5.10 -6.64
N VAL A 101 1.67 -5.26 -5.96
CA VAL A 101 2.12 -6.59 -5.49
C VAL A 101 1.41 -6.94 -4.17
N PRO A 102 0.72 -8.10 -4.08
CA PRO A 102 0.08 -8.53 -2.84
C PRO A 102 1.12 -8.91 -1.78
N VAL A 103 0.92 -8.44 -0.56
CA VAL A 103 1.70 -8.83 0.62
C VAL A 103 0.96 -9.96 1.31
N LEU A 104 1.63 -11.11 1.41
CA LEU A 104 1.06 -12.32 2.01
C LEU A 104 1.48 -12.39 3.48
N GLY A 105 0.49 -12.61 4.35
CA GLY A 105 0.69 -12.91 5.76
C GLY A 105 0.10 -14.26 6.13
N TRP A 106 0.44 -14.76 7.30
CA TRP A 106 -0.14 -15.99 7.84
C TRP A 106 -1.51 -15.70 8.45
N LYS A 107 -2.52 -16.52 8.12
CA LYS A 107 -3.91 -16.33 8.58
C LYS A 107 -4.07 -16.29 10.11
N HIS A 108 -3.15 -16.94 10.84
CA HIS A 108 -3.13 -17.01 12.30
C HIS A 108 -2.04 -16.16 12.94
N ALA A 109 -1.21 -15.48 12.15
CA ALA A 109 -0.42 -14.39 12.72
C ALA A 109 -1.42 -13.28 13.06
N SER A 110 -1.33 -12.75 14.28
CA SER A 110 -2.02 -11.53 14.68
C SER A 110 -1.86 -10.49 13.57
N ARG A 111 -2.92 -9.69 13.34
CA ARG A 111 -2.83 -8.46 12.55
C ARG A 111 -1.98 -7.46 13.34
N ASP A 112 -0.69 -7.74 13.45
CA ASP A 112 0.31 -6.78 13.86
C ASP A 112 0.57 -5.92 12.63
N ILE A 113 -0.45 -5.17 12.21
CA ILE A 113 -0.20 -3.97 11.42
C ILE A 113 0.51 -3.07 12.43
N GLU A 114 1.83 -2.99 12.27
CA GLU A 114 2.74 -2.18 13.06
C GLU A 114 2.12 -0.80 13.33
N GLY A 115 1.70 -0.59 14.57
CA GLY A 115 0.80 0.49 14.97
C GLY A 115 -0.47 -0.07 15.61
N GLU A 116 -0.34 -0.63 16.81
CA GLU A 116 -1.46 -0.65 17.74
C GLU A 116 -1.97 0.80 17.79
N ASP A 117 -3.27 1.01 17.51
CA ASP A 117 -3.85 2.35 17.59
C ASP A 117 -3.40 2.89 18.95
N PRO A 118 -2.75 4.08 19.01
CA PRO A 118 -2.38 4.63 20.30
C PRO A 118 -3.61 4.55 21.20
N GLU A 119 -3.42 4.05 22.44
CA GLU A 119 -4.54 3.95 23.39
C GLU A 119 -5.33 5.25 23.29
N PRO A 120 -6.67 5.18 23.16
CA PRO A 120 -7.46 6.39 22.99
C PRO A 120 -7.07 7.34 24.12
N ASP A 121 -6.42 8.44 23.74
CA ASP A 121 -6.00 9.46 24.70
C ASP A 121 -7.24 9.80 25.52
N VAL A 122 -7.21 9.43 26.81
CA VAL A 122 -8.21 9.84 27.80
C VAL A 122 -8.40 11.32 27.58
N ASP A 123 -9.63 11.74 27.23
CA ASP A 123 -9.97 13.10 26.79
C ASP A 123 -9.05 14.11 27.47
N ILE A 124 -7.97 14.49 26.75
CA ILE A 124 -6.96 15.37 27.31
C ILE A 124 -7.74 16.65 27.53
N GLU A 125 -7.99 17.02 28.78
CA GLU A 125 -8.52 18.32 29.12
C GLU A 125 -7.55 19.31 28.49
N LEU A 126 -7.98 19.88 27.37
CA LEU A 126 -7.24 20.87 26.62
C LEU A 126 -6.98 22.01 27.59
N GLY A 127 -5.80 22.00 28.18
CA GLY A 127 -5.33 23.09 29.03
C GLY A 127 -5.48 24.39 28.24
N PRO A 128 -5.77 25.52 28.91
CA PRO A 128 -6.00 26.79 28.24
C PRO A 128 -4.90 26.97 27.22
N SER A 129 -5.31 27.01 25.94
CA SER A 129 -4.48 27.09 24.74
C SER A 129 -3.13 27.62 25.15
N VAL A 130 -2.10 26.76 25.23
CA VAL A 130 -0.75 27.26 25.44
C VAL A 130 -0.50 28.12 24.22
N MET A 131 -0.81 29.41 24.38
CA MET A 131 -0.46 30.50 23.50
C MET A 131 0.98 30.22 23.19
N ALA A 132 1.20 29.81 21.94
CA ALA A 132 2.49 29.43 21.38
C ALA A 132 3.60 30.14 22.15
N THR A 133 4.16 29.44 23.16
CA THR A 133 5.16 30.05 24.02
C THR A 133 6.36 30.28 23.13
N ASP A 134 6.62 31.56 22.89
CA ASP A 134 7.68 32.11 22.08
C ASP A 134 7.76 31.54 20.66
N ALA A 135 6.73 31.88 19.89
CA ALA A 135 6.70 31.87 18.42
C ALA A 135 7.76 32.78 17.76
N SER A 136 8.88 33.10 18.42
CA SER A 136 9.95 33.92 17.84
C SER A 136 10.71 33.20 16.71
N TRP A 137 10.57 31.88 16.60
CA TRP A 137 11.01 31.08 15.44
C TRP A 137 9.93 30.94 14.36
N ALA A 138 8.67 31.27 14.67
CA ALA A 138 7.53 31.13 13.75
C ALA A 138 7.30 32.37 12.87
N VAL A 139 8.13 33.40 13.01
CA VAL A 139 8.08 34.61 12.20
C VAL A 139 9.01 34.41 11.01
N GLU A 140 8.41 34.23 9.82
CA GLU A 140 8.98 33.94 8.48
C GLU A 140 8.99 32.47 8.01
N SER A 141 8.41 31.53 8.78
CA SER A 141 8.25 30.14 8.31
C SER A 141 7.21 30.05 7.19
N MET A 142 7.61 29.56 6.02
CA MET A 142 6.74 29.25 4.87
C MET A 142 5.50 28.44 5.30
N SER A 143 4.30 29.00 5.12
CA SER A 143 3.05 28.27 5.30
C SER A 143 2.92 27.18 4.24
N PHE A 144 2.29 26.05 4.58
CA PHE A 144 1.99 24.95 3.68
C PHE A 144 0.53 24.56 3.86
N GLU A 145 -0.38 25.45 3.46
CA GLU A 145 -1.80 25.43 3.85
C GLU A 145 -2.65 24.40 3.09
N GLN A 146 -2.10 23.78 2.04
CA GLN A 146 -2.87 22.92 1.15
C GLN A 146 -2.02 21.77 0.59
N PHE A 147 -2.70 20.76 0.04
CA PHE A 147 -2.05 19.65 -0.64
C PHE A 147 -1.09 20.13 -1.73
N LEU A 148 0.10 19.53 -1.78
CA LEU A 148 1.22 19.89 -2.67
C LEU A 148 1.82 21.29 -2.46
N GLY A 149 1.37 22.03 -1.43
CA GLY A 149 1.98 23.29 -0.99
C GLY A 149 1.33 24.54 -1.57
N PRO A 150 1.87 25.73 -1.23
CA PRO A 150 1.33 27.01 -1.67
C PRO A 150 1.15 27.09 -3.19
N GLU A 151 2.13 26.59 -3.93
CA GLU A 151 2.15 26.57 -5.40
C GLU A 151 1.67 25.24 -6.01
N ARG A 152 1.20 24.30 -5.16
CA ARG A 152 0.73 22.96 -5.56
C ARG A 152 1.70 22.16 -6.43
N ASN A 153 3.00 22.32 -6.19
CA ASN A 153 4.06 21.74 -7.02
C ASN A 153 5.00 20.82 -6.24
N THR A 154 4.73 20.55 -4.95
CA THR A 154 5.56 19.72 -4.05
C THR A 154 7.00 20.20 -3.89
N GLN A 155 7.25 21.49 -4.10
CA GLN A 155 8.60 22.06 -4.03
C GLN A 155 8.70 23.08 -2.91
N ILE A 156 9.84 23.03 -2.23
CA ILE A 156 10.32 24.09 -1.35
C ILE A 156 11.54 24.75 -2.02
N PRO A 157 11.68 26.08 -2.00
CA PRO A 157 12.86 26.74 -2.53
C PRO A 157 14.13 26.23 -1.84
N ILE A 158 15.16 25.88 -2.61
CA ILE A 158 16.43 25.36 -2.06
C ILE A 158 17.10 26.34 -1.09
N THR A 159 16.88 27.65 -1.31
CA THR A 159 17.32 28.73 -0.42
C THR A 159 16.72 28.65 0.97
N ALA A 160 15.58 27.99 1.15
CA ALA A 160 14.93 27.83 2.46
C ALA A 160 15.53 26.69 3.30
N MET A 161 16.18 25.70 2.68
CA MET A 161 16.66 24.49 3.36
C MET A 161 18.19 24.45 3.54
N GLY A 162 18.94 25.15 2.68
CA GLY A 162 20.40 25.01 2.63
C GLY A 162 20.83 23.61 2.18
N MET A 163 22.08 23.42 1.73
CA MET A 163 22.55 22.10 1.23
C MET A 163 23.35 21.30 2.27
N GLY A 164 23.60 21.86 3.46
CA GLY A 164 24.44 21.24 4.48
C GLY A 164 23.90 19.90 5.02
N PHE A 165 22.61 19.62 4.84
CA PHE A 165 21.99 18.36 5.23
C PHE A 165 22.54 17.14 4.45
N LEU A 166 23.17 17.36 3.30
CA LEU A 166 23.82 16.30 2.53
C LEU A 166 25.08 15.76 3.21
N ASP A 167 25.79 16.64 3.94
CA ASP A 167 27.01 16.28 4.65
C ASP A 167 26.69 15.85 6.10
N THR A 168 25.69 16.47 6.72
CA THR A 168 25.24 16.17 8.07
C THR A 168 23.72 15.93 8.07
N PRO A 169 23.25 14.68 8.12
CA PRO A 169 21.82 14.37 8.12
C PRO A 169 21.08 15.12 9.25
N PRO A 170 19.84 15.59 9.01
CA PRO A 170 19.07 16.28 10.03
C PRO A 170 18.75 15.34 11.20
N GLU A 171 18.79 15.86 12.41
CA GLU A 171 18.39 15.15 13.61
C GLU A 171 16.85 15.09 13.72
N VAL A 172 16.34 14.03 14.33
CA VAL A 172 14.91 13.90 14.61
C VAL A 172 14.53 14.94 15.68
N PHE A 173 13.71 15.91 15.30
CA PHE A 173 13.28 16.97 16.21
C PHE A 173 12.24 16.48 17.24
N TRP A 174 11.25 15.71 16.79
CA TRP A 174 10.31 14.99 17.64
C TRP A 174 9.67 13.82 16.87
N LYS A 175 9.09 12.87 17.60
CA LYS A 175 8.35 11.74 17.07
C LYS A 175 7.22 11.38 18.03
N ILE A 176 6.01 11.25 17.50
CA ILE A 176 4.80 10.92 18.27
C ILE A 176 4.14 9.66 17.69
N PRO A 177 3.41 8.89 18.51
CA PRO A 177 2.48 7.89 17.99
C PRO A 177 1.31 8.60 17.28
N MET A 178 0.81 7.99 16.21
CA MET A 178 -0.30 8.50 15.41
C MET A 178 -1.23 7.37 14.99
N GLY A 179 -2.47 7.72 14.70
CA GLY A 179 -3.46 6.81 14.12
C GLY A 179 -3.14 6.47 12.66
N LYS A 180 -3.91 5.53 12.11
CA LYS A 180 -3.77 5.07 10.73
C LYS A 180 -4.21 6.16 9.75
N GLY A 181 -3.48 6.36 8.67
CA GLY A 181 -3.89 7.34 7.66
C GLY A 181 -2.87 7.55 6.58
N TRP A 182 -3.31 8.17 5.49
CA TRP A 182 -2.51 8.51 4.32
C TRP A 182 -2.51 10.01 4.03
N SER A 183 -3.10 10.80 4.95
CA SER A 183 -3.15 12.25 4.86
C SER A 183 -1.75 12.85 4.96
N GLY A 184 -1.48 13.89 4.18
CA GLY A 184 -0.31 14.74 4.40
C GLY A 184 -0.51 15.68 5.58
N PHE A 185 0.51 16.49 5.87
CA PHE A 185 0.40 17.59 6.81
C PHE A 185 0.19 18.91 6.08
N VAL A 186 -0.61 19.78 6.69
CA VAL A 186 -0.67 21.22 6.36
C VAL A 186 -0.19 22.04 7.55
N VAL A 187 0.44 23.17 7.29
CA VAL A 187 1.11 23.98 8.31
C VAL A 187 0.75 25.44 8.16
N GLN A 188 0.29 26.07 9.25
CA GLN A 188 0.09 27.52 9.35
C GLN A 188 0.25 27.96 10.81
N GLY A 189 1.01 29.05 11.02
CA GLY A 189 1.12 29.69 12.34
C GLY A 189 1.56 28.75 13.46
N GLY A 190 2.59 27.94 13.21
CA GLY A 190 3.14 26.99 14.19
C GLY A 190 2.26 25.76 14.47
N ARG A 191 1.20 25.54 13.70
CA ARG A 191 0.31 24.37 13.80
C ARG A 191 0.54 23.43 12.63
N ALA A 192 0.59 22.13 12.90
CA ALA A 192 0.65 21.07 11.89
C ALA A 192 -0.63 20.23 11.98
N LEU A 193 -1.39 20.17 10.90
CA LEU A 193 -2.68 19.48 10.86
C LEU A 193 -2.68 18.33 9.87
N THR A 194 -3.36 17.24 10.20
CA THR A 194 -3.48 16.06 9.35
C THR A 194 -4.73 15.26 9.70
N GLN A 195 -5.13 14.34 8.81
CA GLN A 195 -6.20 13.40 9.11
C GLN A 195 -5.63 12.01 9.45
N GLU A 196 -6.16 11.41 10.51
CA GLU A 196 -5.81 10.06 10.97
C GLU A 196 -7.06 9.29 11.40
N GLN A 197 -6.92 8.00 11.68
CA GLN A 197 -7.97 7.12 12.18
C GLN A 197 -7.48 6.43 13.45
N GLN A 198 -8.27 6.52 14.51
CA GLN A 198 -8.03 5.85 15.78
C GLN A 198 -9.23 4.97 16.08
N GLY A 199 -9.05 3.65 16.08
CA GLY A 199 -10.13 2.69 16.23
C GLY A 199 -11.22 2.88 15.17
N LYS A 200 -12.41 3.30 15.63
CA LYS A 200 -13.61 3.44 14.80
C LYS A 200 -13.85 4.86 14.27
N GLU A 201 -12.98 5.79 14.61
CA GLU A 201 -13.17 7.22 14.33
C GLU A 201 -12.09 7.75 13.40
N GLU A 202 -12.52 8.55 12.43
CA GLU A 202 -11.61 9.43 11.69
C GLU A 202 -11.47 10.74 12.46
N THR A 203 -10.26 11.29 12.44
CA THR A 203 -9.88 12.44 13.24
C THR A 203 -9.10 13.43 12.39
N LEU A 204 -9.48 14.70 12.45
CA LEU A 204 -8.63 15.81 12.07
C LEU A 204 -7.86 16.26 13.31
N SER A 205 -6.55 16.08 13.32
CA SER A 205 -5.68 16.37 14.46
C SER A 205 -4.80 17.59 14.19
N CYS A 206 -4.65 18.44 15.19
CA CYS A 206 -3.78 19.61 15.17
C CYS A 206 -2.69 19.44 16.22
N TYR A 207 -1.44 19.58 15.79
CA TYR A 207 -0.25 19.45 16.61
C TYR A 207 0.53 20.76 16.63
N ALA A 208 1.21 21.03 17.75
CA ALA A 208 2.19 22.10 17.83
C ALA A 208 3.42 21.70 17.01
N LEU A 209 3.73 22.46 15.95
CA LEU A 209 4.83 22.13 15.02
C LEU A 209 6.20 22.05 15.73
N GLY A 210 6.39 22.85 16.78
CA GLY A 210 7.65 22.90 17.53
C GLY A 210 7.88 21.71 18.47
N THR A 211 6.84 20.98 18.86
CA THR A 211 6.95 19.95 19.91
C THR A 211 6.31 18.61 19.55
N GLY A 212 5.40 18.59 18.56
CA GLY A 212 4.54 17.45 18.26
C GLY A 212 3.39 17.28 19.26
N GLU A 213 3.22 18.20 20.23
CA GLU A 213 2.14 18.12 21.21
C GLU A 213 0.78 18.29 20.56
N LEU A 214 -0.19 17.48 20.97
CA LEU A 214 -1.55 17.59 20.48
C LEU A 214 -2.23 18.85 21.02
N LEU A 215 -2.69 19.73 20.12
CA LEU A 215 -3.39 20.96 20.46
C LEU A 215 -4.91 20.81 20.45
N TRP A 216 -5.48 20.08 19.49
CA TRP A 216 -6.90 19.76 19.43
C TRP A 216 -7.17 18.64 18.41
N ARG A 217 -8.34 18.01 18.50
CA ARG A 217 -8.82 17.00 17.55
C ARG A 217 -10.31 17.16 17.28
N HIS A 218 -10.71 17.02 16.01
CA HIS A 218 -12.10 16.86 15.60
C HIS A 218 -12.35 15.42 15.15
N ARG A 219 -13.16 14.67 15.90
CA ARG A 219 -13.42 13.23 15.71
C ARG A 219 -14.84 12.97 15.20
N TYR A 220 -14.99 11.96 14.34
CA TYR A 220 -16.30 11.46 13.92
C TYR A 220 -16.26 9.97 13.55
N PRO A 221 -17.36 9.21 13.76
CA PRO A 221 -17.40 7.78 13.52
C PRO A 221 -17.39 7.47 12.00
N SER A 222 -16.23 7.12 11.45
CA SER A 222 -16.02 6.92 10.00
C SER A 222 -14.84 6.01 9.67
N ALA A 223 -14.58 4.96 10.46
CA ALA A 223 -13.46 4.06 10.17
C ALA A 223 -13.53 3.43 8.77
N TYR A 224 -12.43 3.61 8.02
CA TYR A 224 -12.21 3.07 6.69
C TYR A 224 -11.16 1.98 6.75
N GLU A 225 -11.50 0.82 6.19
CA GLU A 225 -10.62 -0.34 6.10
C GLU A 225 -10.46 -0.76 4.63
N SER A 226 -9.22 -1.01 4.20
CA SER A 226 -8.98 -1.50 2.83
C SER A 226 -7.71 -2.32 2.74
N VAL A 227 -7.87 -3.58 2.29
CA VAL A 227 -6.73 -4.48 2.02
C VAL A 227 -5.84 -3.95 0.90
N ILE A 228 -6.42 -3.26 -0.09
CA ILE A 228 -5.69 -2.80 -1.26
C ILE A 228 -5.05 -1.43 -1.01
N ALA A 229 -5.77 -0.55 -0.33
CA ALA A 229 -5.42 0.86 -0.28
C ALA A 229 -4.97 1.32 1.13
N GLY A 230 -4.96 0.42 2.12
CA GLY A 230 -4.67 0.72 3.51
C GLY A 230 -5.83 1.41 4.23
N ASP A 231 -5.77 1.40 5.56
CA ASP A 231 -6.80 1.95 6.44
C ASP A 231 -6.65 3.47 6.62
N GLY A 232 -7.74 4.13 7.00
CA GLY A 232 -7.74 5.55 7.36
C GLY A 232 -7.92 6.55 6.22
N PRO A 233 -8.03 7.85 6.57
CA PRO A 233 -8.30 8.95 5.67
C PRO A 233 -7.16 9.20 4.68
N ARG A 234 -7.54 9.59 3.46
CA ARG A 234 -6.62 9.83 2.34
C ARG A 234 -6.43 11.30 1.99
N ALA A 235 -7.47 12.10 2.21
CA ALA A 235 -7.41 13.52 1.86
C ALA A 235 -6.44 14.24 2.79
N THR A 236 -5.70 15.19 2.23
CA THR A 236 -4.95 16.18 3.02
C THR A 236 -5.90 17.35 3.28
N PRO A 237 -6.05 17.82 4.54
CA PRO A 237 -6.90 18.96 4.84
C PRO A 237 -6.37 20.22 4.14
N THR A 238 -7.18 21.28 4.09
CA THR A 238 -6.81 22.58 3.53
C THR A 238 -7.15 23.67 4.52
N ILE A 239 -6.19 24.54 4.79
CA ILE A 239 -6.39 25.73 5.61
C ILE A 239 -6.74 26.90 4.68
N SER A 240 -7.75 27.67 5.07
CA SER A 240 -8.19 28.87 4.38
C SER A 240 -8.48 29.95 5.42
N GLY A 241 -7.51 30.83 5.64
CA GLY A 241 -7.57 31.83 6.70
C GLY A 241 -7.60 31.19 8.10
N GLU A 242 -8.72 31.32 8.81
CA GLU A 242 -8.94 30.76 10.16
C GLU A 242 -9.82 29.49 10.12
N ARG A 243 -9.94 28.85 8.96
CA ARG A 243 -10.78 27.66 8.76
C ARG A 243 -9.95 26.51 8.21
N VAL A 244 -10.28 25.31 8.67
CA VAL A 244 -9.69 24.07 8.16
C VAL A 244 -10.81 23.24 7.55
N LEU A 245 -10.64 22.89 6.27
CA LEU A 245 -11.54 22.02 5.53
C LEU A 245 -10.90 20.65 5.40
N SER A 246 -11.67 19.60 5.68
CA SER A 246 -11.21 18.21 5.59
C SER A 246 -12.27 17.31 4.99
N MET A 247 -11.85 16.28 4.27
CA MET A 247 -12.75 15.28 3.68
C MET A 247 -12.38 13.88 4.21
N GLY A 248 -13.29 13.25 4.94
CA GLY A 248 -13.13 11.88 5.43
C GLY A 248 -13.21 10.83 4.32
N SER A 249 -12.82 9.59 4.61
CA SER A 249 -12.82 8.50 3.61
C SER A 249 -14.21 8.18 3.06
N HIS A 250 -15.25 8.43 3.84
CA HIS A 250 -16.65 8.21 3.45
C HIS A 250 -17.34 9.47 2.91
N GLY A 251 -16.58 10.52 2.58
CA GLY A 251 -17.15 11.75 2.02
C GLY A 251 -17.69 12.73 3.07
N MET A 252 -17.28 12.60 4.33
CA MET A 252 -17.62 13.56 5.38
C MET A 252 -16.82 14.85 5.19
N LEU A 253 -17.48 15.93 4.80
CA LEU A 253 -16.86 17.25 4.69
C LEU A 253 -17.03 18.02 6.00
N SER A 254 -15.92 18.35 6.64
CA SER A 254 -15.90 19.18 7.86
C SER A 254 -15.26 20.54 7.58
N CYS A 255 -15.73 21.56 8.30
CA CYS A 255 -15.14 22.89 8.36
C CYS A 255 -15.02 23.27 9.83
N VAL A 256 -13.80 23.37 10.34
CA VAL A 256 -13.51 23.69 11.74
C VAL A 256 -12.68 24.96 11.86
N ASP A 257 -12.63 25.53 13.06
CA ASP A 257 -11.76 26.66 13.35
C ASP A 257 -10.29 26.19 13.42
N LEU A 258 -9.35 26.99 12.93
CA LEU A 258 -7.92 26.62 13.00
C LEU A 258 -7.39 26.64 14.44
N ALA A 259 -7.95 27.50 15.30
CA ALA A 259 -7.50 27.67 16.67
C ALA A 259 -8.08 26.63 17.63
N THR A 260 -9.25 26.06 17.34
CA THR A 260 -10.02 25.19 18.26
C THR A 260 -10.81 24.09 17.56
#